data_AF-A0A354XLN1-F1
#
_entry.id   AF-A0A354XLN1-F1
#
_cell.length_a   1.000
_cell.length_b   1.000
_cell.length_c   1.000
_cell.angle_alpha   90.00
_cell.angle_beta   90.00
_cell.angle_gamma   90.00
#
_symmetry.space_group_name_H-M   'P 1'
#
loop_
_entity.id
_entity.type
_entity.pdbx_description
1 polymer ?
#
loop_
_entity_poly.entity_id
_entity_poly.type
_entity_poly.pdbx_seq_one_letter_code
_entity_poly.pdbx_strand_id
1 'polypeptide(L)'
;KNFWRKFITHKAVKTAYERWENGSRLRADGREAFPFGGLMWERYRGTVGTTKFIDDEEAYAFPMGSEELFLSRFAPGDYGDTVNTLGLPFYSSSERLPHGKGVELEAQSNPAHLNTRPKASI
;
A
#
# COMPACT_ATOMS: atom_id res chain seq x y z
N LYS A 1 6.52 -9.63 -9.85
CA LYS A 1 7.93 -9.63 -10.38
C LYS A 1 8.03 -10.10 -11.83
N ASN A 2 7.39 -11.21 -12.18
CA ASN A 2 7.44 -11.80 -13.52
C ASN A 2 6.74 -10.92 -14.57
N PHE A 3 5.60 -10.34 -14.22
CA PHE A 3 4.89 -9.36 -15.05
C PHE A 3 5.81 -8.20 -15.45
N TRP A 4 6.44 -7.54 -14.47
CA TRP A 4 7.36 -6.42 -14.71
C TRP A 4 8.46 -6.77 -15.71
N ARG A 5 9.09 -7.93 -15.55
CA ARG A 5 10.13 -8.39 -16.47
C ARG A 5 9.59 -8.54 -17.89
N LYS A 6 8.43 -9.20 -18.05
CA LYS A 6 7.79 -9.36 -19.37
C LYS A 6 7.47 -8.00 -20.00
N PHE A 7 6.94 -7.06 -19.21
CA PHE A 7 6.57 -5.72 -19.63
C PHE A 7 7.78 -4.93 -20.17
N ILE A 8 8.84 -4.77 -19.39
CA ILE A 8 10.00 -3.97 -19.81
C ILE A 8 10.76 -4.59 -20.99
N THR A 9 10.67 -5.92 -21.17
CA THR A 9 11.29 -6.62 -22.32
C THR A 9 10.40 -6.71 -23.55
N HIS A 10 9.13 -6.32 -23.45
CA HIS A 10 8.18 -6.44 -24.55
C HIS A 10 8.60 -5.55 -25.73
N LYS A 11 8.49 -6.04 -26.97
CA LYS A 11 8.98 -5.34 -28.17
C LYS A 11 8.47 -3.89 -28.30
N ALA A 12 7.20 -3.67 -27.95
CA ALA A 12 6.59 -2.34 -28.00
C ALA A 12 7.04 -1.37 -26.89
N VAL A 13 7.60 -1.91 -25.80
CA VAL A 13 7.95 -1.14 -24.58
C VAL A 13 9.47 -0.97 -24.48
N LYS A 14 10.23 -2.00 -24.85
CA LYS A 14 11.68 -2.10 -24.68
C LYS A 14 12.43 -0.88 -25.23
N THR A 15 12.11 -0.43 -26.45
CA THR A 15 12.76 0.73 -27.04
C THR A 15 12.48 2.02 -26.28
N ALA A 16 11.25 2.20 -25.77
CA ALA A 16 10.92 3.35 -24.94
C ALA A 16 11.61 3.26 -23.57
N TYR A 17 11.64 2.06 -22.97
CA TYR A 17 12.31 1.80 -21.70
C TYR A 17 13.83 2.03 -21.74
N GLU A 18 14.51 1.58 -22.80
CA GLU A 18 15.95 1.77 -22.99
C GLU A 18 16.33 3.24 -23.27
N ARG A 19 15.47 3.97 -24.00
CA ARG A 19 15.71 5.39 -24.35
C ARG A 19 15.36 6.34 -23.23
N TRP A 20 14.51 5.92 -22.29
CA TRP A 20 14.11 6.75 -21.17
C TRP A 20 15.32 7.10 -20.29
N GLU A 21 15.40 8.37 -19.87
CA GLU A 21 16.56 8.94 -19.18
C GLU A 21 17.89 8.80 -19.95
N ASN A 22 17.87 8.83 -21.30
CA ASN A 22 19.07 8.71 -22.15
C ASN A 22 19.94 7.48 -21.83
N GLY A 23 19.31 6.35 -21.49
CA GLY A 23 20.03 5.14 -21.12
C GLY A 23 20.71 5.19 -19.75
N SER A 24 20.40 6.19 -18.92
CA SER A 24 20.80 6.23 -17.51
C SER A 24 20.37 4.94 -16.78
N ARG A 25 19.25 4.33 -17.19
CA ARG A 25 18.78 3.02 -16.69
C ARG A 25 19.69 1.83 -17.00
N LEU A 26 20.52 1.89 -18.05
CA LEU A 26 21.54 0.86 -18.28
C LEU A 26 22.63 0.89 -17.19
N ARG A 27 22.72 2.00 -16.44
CA ARG A 27 23.66 2.22 -15.33
C ARG A 27 22.98 2.33 -13.95
N ALA A 28 21.65 2.34 -13.87
CA ALA A 28 20.85 2.53 -12.65
C ALA A 28 20.00 1.29 -12.29
N ASP A 29 19.36 1.27 -11.13
CA ASP A 29 18.51 0.15 -10.71
C ASP A 29 17.25 0.09 -11.59
N GLY A 30 17.08 -0.98 -12.37
CA GLY A 30 15.92 -1.21 -13.26
C GLY A 30 14.59 -1.48 -12.53
N ARG A 31 14.46 -0.99 -11.30
CA ARG A 31 13.31 -1.12 -10.41
C ARG A 31 12.59 0.20 -10.19
N GLU A 32 13.11 1.28 -10.73
CA GLU A 32 12.51 2.60 -10.62
C GLU A 32 11.26 2.72 -11.52
N ALA A 33 10.37 3.64 -11.16
CA ALA A 33 9.13 3.87 -11.89
C ALA A 33 9.41 4.31 -13.33
N PHE A 34 8.54 3.96 -14.27
CA PHE A 34 8.73 4.20 -15.70
C PHE A 34 7.43 4.75 -16.34
N PRO A 35 7.45 5.95 -16.95
CA PRO A 35 6.30 6.48 -17.68
C PRO A 35 6.14 5.77 -19.03
N PHE A 36 4.97 5.19 -19.29
CA PHE A 36 4.66 4.60 -20.59
C PHE A 36 3.15 4.55 -20.85
N GLY A 37 2.73 4.95 -22.05
CA GLY A 37 1.31 4.90 -22.46
C GLY A 37 0.38 5.78 -21.63
N GLY A 38 0.89 6.89 -21.08
CA GLY A 38 0.12 7.79 -20.21
C GLY A 38 -0.01 7.30 -18.75
N LEU A 39 0.62 6.18 -18.41
CA LEU A 39 0.64 5.62 -17.05
C LEU A 39 2.04 5.71 -16.45
N MET A 40 2.09 5.86 -15.12
CA MET A 40 3.31 5.64 -14.34
C MET A 40 3.34 4.19 -13.88
N TRP A 41 4.30 3.43 -14.39
CA TRP A 41 4.48 2.02 -14.03
C TRP A 41 5.48 1.92 -12.88
N GLU A 42 5.09 1.29 -11.78
CA GLU A 42 5.98 1.07 -10.64
C GLU A 42 6.07 -0.41 -10.27
N ARG A 43 7.27 -0.87 -9.92
CA ARG A 43 7.47 -2.24 -9.43
C ARG A 43 7.23 -2.32 -7.93
N TYR A 44 6.02 -2.72 -7.55
CA TYR A 44 5.67 -3.00 -6.16
C TYR A 44 6.41 -4.24 -5.61
N ARG A 45 6.88 -4.16 -4.35
CA ARG A 45 7.69 -5.19 -3.68
C ARG A 45 7.24 -5.49 -2.24
N GLY A 46 6.14 -4.88 -1.78
CA GLY A 46 5.65 -5.08 -0.42
C GLY A 46 5.21 -6.52 -0.16
N THR A 47 5.57 -7.03 1.00
CA THR A 47 5.23 -8.38 1.47
C THR A 47 4.92 -8.34 2.96
N VAL A 48 4.04 -9.23 3.41
CA VAL A 48 3.80 -9.52 4.83
C VAL A 48 4.19 -10.97 5.10
N GLY A 49 5.23 -11.17 5.91
CA GLY A 49 5.87 -12.48 6.05
C GLY A 49 6.33 -13.01 4.69
N THR A 50 5.76 -14.13 4.26
CA THR A 50 6.03 -14.76 2.95
C THR A 50 5.00 -14.41 1.87
N THR A 51 3.90 -13.73 2.23
CA THR A 51 2.82 -13.39 1.29
C THR A 51 3.08 -12.04 0.64
N LYS A 52 2.95 -11.99 -0.69
CA LYS A 52 3.06 -10.75 -1.48
C LYS A 52 1.71 -10.07 -1.56
N PHE A 53 1.68 -8.73 -1.50
CA PHE A 53 0.42 -8.00 -1.69
C PHE A 53 -0.03 -7.94 -3.15
N ILE A 54 0.91 -8.08 -4.10
CA ILE A 54 0.63 -8.17 -5.54
C ILE A 54 1.37 -9.41 -6.05
N ASP A 55 0.64 -10.28 -6.76
CA ASP A 55 1.21 -11.52 -7.30
C ASP A 55 2.35 -11.23 -8.30
N ASP A 56 3.20 -12.22 -8.54
CA ASP A 56 4.29 -12.05 -9.48
C ASP A 56 3.86 -11.85 -10.93
N GLU A 57 2.70 -12.37 -11.31
CA GLU A 57 2.17 -12.34 -12.68
C GLU A 57 1.11 -11.28 -12.92
N GLU A 58 0.74 -10.52 -11.88
CA GLU A 58 -0.30 -9.50 -11.92
C GLU A 58 0.26 -8.07 -11.92
N ALA A 59 -0.58 -7.14 -12.36
CA ALA A 59 -0.40 -5.72 -12.20
C ALA A 59 -1.76 -5.07 -11.96
N TYR A 60 -1.78 -4.03 -11.13
CA TYR A 60 -2.98 -3.24 -10.86
C TYR A 60 -2.75 -1.81 -11.35
N ALA A 61 -3.76 -1.25 -11.98
CA ALA A 61 -3.85 0.13 -12.42
C ALA A 61 -4.96 0.83 -11.66
N PHE A 62 -4.68 2.04 -11.18
CA PHE A 62 -5.66 2.88 -10.53
C PHE A 62 -5.36 4.34 -10.84
N PRO A 63 -6.39 5.19 -10.92
CA PRO A 63 -6.18 6.61 -11.17
C PRO A 63 -5.57 7.28 -9.93
N MET A 64 -4.60 8.15 -10.18
CA MET A 64 -4.00 9.03 -9.18
C MET A 64 -4.66 10.40 -9.23
N GLY A 65 -4.69 11.11 -8.09
CA GLY A 65 -5.19 12.49 -8.02
C GLY A 65 -6.68 12.65 -7.69
N SER A 66 -7.40 11.56 -7.40
CA SER A 66 -8.76 11.62 -6.84
C SER A 66 -8.69 11.62 -5.32
N GLU A 67 -9.05 12.72 -4.67
CA GLU A 67 -8.92 12.93 -3.20
C GLU A 67 -9.70 11.95 -2.32
N GLU A 68 -10.59 11.12 -2.89
CA GLU A 68 -11.43 10.20 -2.10
C GLU A 68 -11.49 8.78 -2.65
N LEU A 69 -10.56 8.37 -3.53
CA LEU A 69 -10.64 7.02 -4.11
C LEU A 69 -10.40 5.93 -3.06
N PHE A 70 -9.33 6.07 -2.29
CA PHE A 70 -8.97 5.16 -1.21
C PHE A 70 -9.07 5.89 0.13
N LEU A 71 -10.01 5.45 0.97
CA LEU A 71 -10.28 6.06 2.26
C LEU A 71 -9.96 5.06 3.37
N SER A 72 -9.44 5.59 4.48
CA SER A 72 -9.39 4.89 5.75
C SER A 72 -10.37 5.56 6.69
N ARG A 73 -11.28 4.77 7.26
CA ARG A 73 -12.19 5.19 8.33
C ARG A 73 -11.91 4.36 9.57
N PHE A 74 -12.07 4.95 10.74
CA PHE A 74 -11.79 4.27 12.00
C PHE A 74 -13.09 4.16 12.80
N ALA A 75 -13.35 2.97 13.32
CA ALA A 75 -14.40 2.78 14.30
C ALA A 75 -13.90 3.21 15.70
N PRO A 76 -14.80 3.52 16.64
CA PRO A 76 -14.43 3.77 18.02
C PRO A 76 -13.74 2.55 18.65
N GLY A 77 -12.94 2.79 19.68
CA GLY A 77 -12.39 1.71 20.49
C GLY A 77 -13.50 0.99 21.27
N ASP A 78 -13.24 -0.26 21.65
CA ASP A 78 -14.12 -1.06 22.50
C ASP A 78 -13.83 -0.92 24.01
N TYR A 79 -13.00 0.05 24.40
CA TYR A 79 -12.79 0.40 25.80
C TYR A 79 -14.03 1.10 26.38
N GLY A 80 -14.30 0.90 27.67
CA GLY A 80 -15.46 1.49 28.34
C GLY A 80 -15.59 3.01 28.15
N ASP A 81 -14.46 3.71 28.11
CA ASP A 81 -14.40 5.17 27.97
C ASP A 81 -14.48 5.68 26.52
N THR A 82 -14.37 4.78 25.53
CA THR A 82 -14.35 5.13 24.10
C THR A 82 -15.62 4.70 23.37
N VAL A 83 -16.54 3.99 24.04
CA VAL A 83 -17.86 3.67 23.51
C VAL A 83 -18.61 4.95 23.12
N ASN A 84 -19.22 4.96 21.93
CA ASN A 84 -20.00 6.08 21.38
C ASN A 84 -19.20 7.39 21.20
N THR A 85 -17.87 7.32 21.13
CA THR A 85 -17.00 8.45 20.76
C THR A 85 -16.65 8.43 19.27
N LEU A 86 -15.95 9.46 18.77
CA LEU A 86 -15.40 9.43 17.42
C LEU A 86 -14.24 8.44 17.32
N GLY A 87 -14.19 7.69 16.22
CA GLY A 87 -13.12 6.75 15.92
C GLY A 87 -11.78 7.45 15.73
N LEU A 88 -10.78 7.02 16.50
CA LEU A 88 -9.40 7.47 16.41
C LEU A 88 -8.53 6.40 15.74
N PRO A 89 -7.42 6.80 15.08
CA PRO A 89 -6.51 5.84 14.45
C PRO A 89 -5.90 4.82 15.42
N PHE A 90 -5.65 5.24 16.65
CA PHE A 90 -5.08 4.39 17.69
C PHE A 90 -5.69 4.74 19.03
N TYR A 91 -5.96 3.72 19.83
CA TYR A 91 -6.27 3.83 21.26
C TYR A 91 -5.24 3.03 22.04
N SER A 92 -4.97 3.48 23.26
CA SER A 92 -4.10 2.75 24.19
C SER A 92 -4.68 2.81 25.59
N SER A 93 -4.66 1.70 26.31
CA SER A 93 -5.01 1.62 27.72
C SER A 93 -3.83 1.05 28.51
N SER A 94 -3.77 1.38 29.80
CA SER A 94 -2.77 0.85 30.71
C SER A 94 -3.43 0.45 32.03
N GLU A 95 -3.19 -0.77 32.49
CA GLU A 95 -3.71 -1.27 33.76
C GLU A 95 -2.55 -1.74 34.65
N ARG A 96 -2.63 -1.46 35.95
CA ARG A 96 -1.64 -1.99 36.91
C ARG A 96 -1.94 -3.46 37.16
N LEU A 97 -0.93 -4.31 37.02
CA LEU A 97 -1.06 -5.72 37.34
C LEU A 97 -1.28 -5.94 38.85
N PRO A 98 -1.96 -7.03 39.23
CA PRO A 98 -2.17 -7.38 40.64
C PRO A 98 -0.86 -7.39 41.45
N HIS A 99 -0.96 -6.92 42.70
CA HIS A 99 0.17 -6.78 43.64
C HIS A 99 1.31 -5.85 43.19
N GLY A 100 1.06 -4.94 42.23
CA GLY A 100 2.07 -3.97 41.78
C GLY A 100 3.24 -4.62 41.03
N LYS A 101 3.03 -5.80 40.45
CA LYS A 101 4.07 -6.59 39.76
C LYS A 101 4.40 -6.09 38.35
N GLY A 102 3.67 -5.09 37.85
CA GLY A 102 3.92 -4.48 36.56
C GLY A 102 2.74 -3.65 36.05
N VAL A 103 2.81 -3.29 34.78
CA VAL A 103 1.76 -2.58 34.04
C VAL A 103 1.48 -3.36 32.77
N GLU A 104 0.21 -3.66 32.53
CA GLU A 104 -0.30 -4.18 31.28
C GLU A 104 -0.62 -2.99 30.36
N LEU A 105 -0.21 -3.09 29.11
CA LEU A 105 -0.48 -2.09 28.09
C LEU A 105 -1.22 -2.77 26.95
N GLU A 106 -2.34 -2.18 26.56
CA GLU A 106 -3.09 -2.60 25.40
C GLU A 106 -3.14 -1.45 24.40
N ALA A 107 -3.02 -1.79 23.11
CA ALA A 107 -3.21 -0.84 22.03
C ALA A 107 -4.12 -1.46 20.99
N GLN A 108 -5.11 -0.70 20.53
CA GLN A 108 -6.05 -1.12 19.51
C GLN A 108 -6.17 -0.09 18.38
N SER A 109 -6.56 -0.58 17.22
CA SER A 109 -6.92 0.21 16.05
C SER A 109 -8.00 -0.53 15.29
N ASN A 110 -9.07 0.16 14.93
CA ASN A 110 -10.22 -0.43 14.23
C ASN A 110 -10.40 0.20 12.82
N PRO A 111 -9.43 0.01 11.89
CA PRO A 111 -9.49 0.60 10.56
C PRO A 111 -10.40 -0.17 9.61
N ALA A 112 -11.10 0.57 8.75
CA ALA A 112 -11.77 0.08 7.55
C ALA A 112 -11.22 0.83 6.33
N HIS A 113 -10.49 0.10 5.47
CA HIS A 113 -9.95 0.62 4.21
C HIS A 113 -10.95 0.39 3.08
N LEU A 114 -11.32 1.44 2.36
CA LEU A 114 -12.42 1.43 1.40
C LEU A 114 -11.97 2.03 0.07
N ASN A 115 -12.30 1.36 -1.04
CA ASN A 115 -12.27 1.96 -2.36
C ASN A 115 -13.67 2.50 -2.67
N THR A 116 -13.84 3.81 -2.76
CA THR A 116 -15.15 4.45 -3.01
C THR A 116 -15.65 4.22 -4.43
N ARG A 117 -14.76 3.89 -5.37
CA ARG A 117 -15.09 3.59 -6.77
C ARG A 117 -14.33 2.35 -7.24
N PRO A 118 -14.74 1.14 -6.82
CA PRO A 118 -14.01 -0.10 -7.11
C PRO A 118 -13.77 -0.34 -8.61
N LYS A 119 -14.71 0.09 -9.47
CA LYS A 119 -14.62 -0.05 -10.93
C LYS A 119 -13.57 0.85 -11.59
N ALA A 120 -12.99 1.80 -10.85
CA ALA A 120 -11.93 2.66 -11.36
C ALA A 120 -10.54 1.99 -11.28
N SER A 121 -10.41 0.89 -10.54
CA SER A 121 -9.19 0.09 -10.46
C SER A 121 -9.33 -1.14 -11.37
N ILE A 122 -8.26 -1.49 -12.07
CA ILE A 122 -8.19 -2.61 -13.02
C ILE A 122 -6.95 -3.44 -12.75
#